data_AF-A0A4V0HXL0-F1
#
_entry.id   AF-A0A4V0HXL0-F1
#
_cell.length_a   1.000
_cell.length_b   1.000
_cell.length_c   1.000
_cell.angle_alpha   90.00
_cell.angle_beta   90.00
_cell.angle_gamma   90.00
#
_symmetry.space_group_name_H-M   'P 1'
#
loop_
_entity.id
_entity.type
_entity.pdbx_description
1 polymer ?
#
loop_
_entity_poly.entity_id
_entity_poly.type
_entity_poly.pdbx_seq_one_letter_code
_entity_poly.pdbx_strand_id
1 'polypeptide(L)'
;MLSADPVTEFRHAWLPHITGEGLSRLVDLLEKSSPLLIHGAFTRAMPMGCLASHIAWNHPNTRHLNHEAGVVWLTKVAGLNPATSSVILAWDAAGRGDFELRSRLLDACRECRCAAAEPEPVAC
;
A
#
# COMPACT_ATOMS: atom_id res chain seq x y z
N MET A 1 -16.27 -18.92 1.19
CA MET A 1 -15.58 -17.87 1.97
C MET A 1 -15.25 -16.76 0.98
N LEU A 2 -15.89 -15.60 1.13
CA LEU A 2 -15.64 -14.45 0.26
C LEU A 2 -14.19 -14.02 0.45
N SER A 3 -13.31 -14.43 -0.46
CA SER A 3 -12.04 -13.74 -0.63
C SER A 3 -12.41 -12.32 -0.99
N ALA A 4 -12.33 -11.38 -0.04
CA ALA A 4 -12.49 -9.97 -0.33
C ALA A 4 -11.53 -9.64 -1.48
N ASP A 5 -12.03 -8.96 -2.51
CA ASP A 5 -11.18 -8.55 -3.63
C ASP A 5 -10.06 -7.66 -3.06
N PRO A 6 -8.78 -8.06 -3.21
CA PRO A 6 -7.66 -7.30 -2.64
C PRO A 6 -7.69 -5.84 -3.09
N VAL A 7 -8.16 -5.56 -4.31
CA VAL A 7 -8.24 -4.19 -4.82
C VAL A 7 -9.34 -3.39 -4.12
N THR A 8 -10.46 -4.01 -3.76
CA THR A 8 -11.51 -3.37 -2.96
C THR A 8 -11.03 -3.05 -1.56
N GLU A 9 -10.36 -4.00 -0.88
CA GLU A 9 -9.76 -3.72 0.44
C GLU A 9 -8.72 -2.61 0.34
N PHE A 10 -7.86 -2.63 -0.69
CA PHE A 10 -6.88 -1.59 -0.91
C PHE A 10 -7.54 -0.21 -1.06
N ARG A 11 -8.59 -0.12 -1.87
CA ARG A 11 -9.31 1.14 -2.10
C ARG A 11 -9.98 1.70 -0.85
N HIS A 12 -10.62 0.85 -0.05
CA HIS A 12 -11.45 1.29 1.08
C HIS A 12 -10.71 1.35 2.41
N ALA A 13 -9.73 0.47 2.63
CA ALA A 13 -9.07 0.31 3.92
C ALA A 13 -7.59 0.72 3.91
N TRP A 14 -6.95 0.82 2.75
CA TRP A 14 -5.56 1.30 2.66
C TRP A 14 -5.50 2.75 2.24
N LEU A 15 -5.98 3.07 1.03
CA LEU A 15 -5.83 4.39 0.39
C LEU A 15 -6.20 5.58 1.28
N PRO A 16 -7.30 5.57 2.08
CA PRO A 16 -7.66 6.70 2.94
C PRO A 16 -6.61 7.05 4.00
N HIS A 17 -5.71 6.12 4.31
CA HIS A 17 -4.68 6.24 5.34
C HIS A 17 -3.27 6.41 4.75
N ILE A 18 -3.14 6.49 3.43
CA ILE A 18 -1.85 6.69 2.75
C ILE A 18 -1.63 8.20 2.53
N THR A 19 -0.46 8.70 2.89
CA THR A 19 -0.06 10.09 2.59
C THR A 19 0.29 10.29 1.12
N GLY A 20 0.26 11.53 0.62
CA GLY A 20 0.70 11.82 -0.75
C GLY A 20 2.12 11.35 -1.07
N GLU A 21 3.04 11.44 -0.09
CA GLU A 21 4.42 10.92 -0.21
C GLU A 21 4.43 9.38 -0.29
N GLY A 22 3.70 8.70 0.59
CA GLY A 22 3.58 7.24 0.58
C GLY A 22 2.93 6.71 -0.69
N LEU A 23 1.91 7.41 -1.20
CA LEU A 23 1.22 7.07 -2.44
C LEU A 23 2.16 7.23 -3.64
N SER A 24 2.90 8.34 -3.72
CA SER A 24 3.87 8.58 -4.80
C SER A 24 4.97 7.52 -4.80
N ARG A 25 5.50 7.19 -3.61
CA ARG A 25 6.50 6.13 -3.47
C ARG A 25 5.96 4.77 -3.90
N LEU A 26 4.72 4.45 -3.54
CA LEU A 26 4.10 3.18 -3.89
C LEU A 26 3.87 3.05 -5.40
N VAL A 27 3.39 4.12 -6.06
CA VAL A 27 3.23 4.20 -7.52
C VAL A 27 4.56 3.92 -8.21
N ASP A 28 5.64 4.58 -7.80
CA ASP A 28 6.98 4.39 -8.37
C ASP A 28 7.45 2.93 -8.28
N LEU A 29 7.21 2.27 -7.15
CA LEU A 29 7.64 0.89 -6.92
C LEU A 29 6.83 -0.12 -7.74
N LEU A 30 5.51 0.08 -7.82
CA LEU A 30 4.61 -0.77 -8.58
C LEU A 30 4.85 -0.63 -10.08
N GLU A 31 4.99 0.60 -10.57
CA GLU A 31 5.24 0.91 -11.98
C GLU A 31 6.57 0.29 -12.45
N LYS A 32 7.64 0.45 -11.67
CA LYS A 32 8.98 -0.04 -12.02
C LYS A 32 9.20 -1.52 -11.73
N SER A 33 8.21 -2.24 -11.18
CA SER A 33 8.43 -3.62 -10.71
C SER A 33 9.68 -3.71 -9.81
N SER A 34 9.81 -2.76 -8.87
CA SER A 34 11.08 -2.47 -8.21
C SER A 34 11.58 -3.63 -7.33
N PRO A 35 12.86 -4.07 -7.41
CA PRO A 35 13.47 -5.10 -6.55
C PRO A 35 13.27 -4.87 -5.06
N LEU A 36 13.07 -3.62 -4.65
CA LEU A 36 12.83 -3.22 -3.25
C LEU A 36 11.45 -3.60 -2.72
N LEU A 37 10.50 -3.89 -3.61
CA LEU A 37 9.16 -4.34 -3.25
C LEU A 37 9.15 -5.86 -3.16
N ILE A 38 9.22 -6.37 -1.93
CA ILE A 38 9.27 -7.81 -1.61
C ILE A 38 7.87 -8.34 -1.24
N HIS A 39 7.74 -9.66 -1.20
CA HIS A 39 6.56 -10.39 -0.77
C HIS A 39 6.94 -11.40 0.33
N GLY A 40 5.98 -11.86 1.12
CA GLY A 40 6.13 -12.89 2.17
C GLY A 40 6.85 -12.42 3.44
N ALA A 41 7.34 -11.18 3.48
CA ALA A 41 7.94 -10.58 4.65
C ALA A 41 7.67 -9.08 4.65
N PHE A 42 7.34 -8.53 5.82
CA PHE A 42 7.16 -7.08 5.98
C PHE A 42 8.45 -6.34 5.64
N THR A 43 9.60 -6.82 6.12
CA THR A 43 10.93 -6.26 5.83
C THR A 43 11.95 -7.40 5.83
N ARG A 44 12.88 -7.42 4.86
CA ARG A 44 14.01 -8.39 4.85
C ARG A 44 15.33 -7.74 5.26
N ALA A 45 15.61 -6.55 4.73
CA ALA A 45 16.67 -5.62 5.16
C ALA A 45 16.38 -4.27 4.50
N MET A 46 16.57 -3.13 5.18
CA MET A 46 16.31 -1.83 4.54
C MET A 46 17.19 -1.63 3.29
N PRO A 47 16.65 -1.15 2.16
CA PRO A 47 15.28 -0.64 1.93
C PRO A 47 14.29 -1.65 1.29
N MET A 48 14.50 -2.96 1.48
CA MET A 48 13.62 -4.02 0.97
C MET A 48 12.44 -4.28 1.93
N GLY A 49 11.23 -3.92 1.48
CA GLY A 49 9.99 -4.03 2.26
C GLY A 49 8.78 -4.38 1.39
N CYS A 50 7.72 -4.88 2.02
CA CYS A 50 6.43 -5.12 1.37
C CYS A 50 5.67 -3.80 1.12
N LEU A 51 4.49 -3.89 0.50
CA LEU A 51 3.59 -2.75 0.26
C LEU A 51 3.40 -1.89 1.53
N ALA A 52 3.03 -2.53 2.64
CA ALA A 52 2.76 -1.85 3.90
C ALA A 52 4.01 -1.16 4.48
N SER A 53 5.19 -1.74 4.34
CA SER A 53 6.44 -1.15 4.86
C SER A 53 6.85 0.10 4.10
N HIS A 54 6.72 0.10 2.77
CA HIS A 54 6.99 1.30 1.98
C HIS A 54 6.00 2.43 2.27
N ILE A 55 4.73 2.10 2.50
CA ILE A 55 3.75 3.09 2.97
C ILE A 55 4.16 3.62 4.35
N ALA A 56 4.45 2.72 5.28
CA ALA A 56 4.76 3.06 6.67
C ALA A 56 6.00 3.96 6.81
N TRP A 57 7.06 3.71 6.03
CA TRP A 57 8.27 4.53 6.02
C TRP A 57 8.03 5.95 5.49
N ASN A 58 6.98 6.17 4.70
CA ASN A 58 6.60 7.47 4.15
C ASN A 58 5.37 8.07 4.85
N HIS A 59 4.95 7.50 5.99
CA HIS A 59 3.80 7.95 6.76
C HIS A 59 4.25 8.63 8.06
N PRO A 60 3.74 9.83 8.41
CA PRO A 60 4.24 10.62 9.55
C PRO A 60 4.17 9.88 10.88
N ASN A 61 3.14 9.06 11.09
CA ASN A 61 2.94 8.32 12.34
C ASN A 61 3.86 7.10 12.49
N THR A 62 4.53 6.64 11.43
CA THR A 62 5.29 5.38 11.44
C THR A 62 6.67 5.48 10.81
N ARG A 63 7.04 6.61 10.20
CA ARG A 63 8.36 6.83 9.56
C ARG A 63 9.56 6.72 10.49
N HIS A 64 9.35 6.86 11.79
CA HIS A 64 10.39 6.71 12.81
C HIS A 64 10.65 5.24 13.18
N LEU A 65 9.80 4.32 12.71
CA LEU A 65 9.92 2.89 12.91
C LEU A 65 10.70 2.25 11.76
N ASN A 66 11.47 1.21 12.08
CA ASN A 66 12.28 0.49 11.11
C ASN A 66 11.57 -0.80 10.66
N HIS A 67 11.92 -1.94 11.26
CA HIS A 67 11.46 -3.27 10.83
C HIS A 67 9.96 -3.51 11.03
N GLU A 68 9.39 -2.94 12.10
CA GLU A 68 7.98 -3.12 12.46
C GLU A 68 7.02 -2.12 11.80
N ALA A 69 7.56 -1.14 11.05
CA ALA A 69 6.78 -0.03 10.50
C ALA A 69 5.54 -0.48 9.73
N GLY A 70 5.70 -1.48 8.84
CA GLY A 70 4.58 -2.00 8.04
C GLY A 70 3.48 -2.66 8.86
N VAL A 71 3.84 -3.45 9.89
CA VAL A 71 2.87 -4.10 10.78
C VAL A 71 2.17 -3.07 11.66
N VAL A 72 2.91 -2.11 12.21
CA VAL A 72 2.35 -1.04 13.03
C VAL A 72 1.43 -0.15 12.20
N TRP A 73 1.80 0.20 10.97
CA TRP A 73 0.94 0.98 10.09
C TRP A 73 -0.37 0.24 9.78
N LEU A 74 -0.31 -1.04 9.40
CA LEU A 74 -1.52 -1.82 9.14
C LEU A 74 -2.43 -1.88 10.36
N THR A 75 -1.88 -2.24 11.51
CA THR A 75 -2.68 -2.51 12.71
C THR A 75 -3.14 -1.24 13.43
N LYS A 76 -2.35 -0.17 13.42
CA LYS A 76 -2.62 1.06 14.19
C LYS A 76 -3.14 2.22 13.35
N VAL A 77 -2.81 2.27 12.06
CA VAL A 77 -3.26 3.35 11.16
C VAL A 77 -4.41 2.87 10.28
N ALA A 78 -4.23 1.77 9.54
CA ALA A 78 -5.27 1.22 8.67
C ALA A 78 -6.31 0.37 9.39
N GLY A 79 -6.07 -0.02 10.66
CA GLY A 79 -6.98 -0.85 11.44
C GLY A 79 -7.14 -2.29 10.89
N LEU A 80 -6.18 -2.75 10.09
CA LEU A 80 -6.19 -4.05 9.43
C LEU A 80 -5.33 -5.07 10.18
N ASN A 81 -5.76 -6.33 10.13
CA ASN A 81 -4.95 -7.45 10.60
C ASN A 81 -4.12 -8.02 9.42
N PRO A 82 -2.77 -7.99 9.50
CA PRO A 82 -1.88 -8.58 8.50
C PRO A 82 -2.25 -10.00 8.07
N ALA A 83 -2.69 -10.85 9.01
CA ALA A 83 -2.98 -12.25 8.75
C ALA A 83 -4.30 -12.46 7.98
N THR A 84 -5.17 -11.45 7.95
CA THR A 84 -6.48 -11.53 7.28
C THR A 84 -6.64 -10.52 6.16
N SER A 85 -5.67 -9.62 5.97
CA SER A 85 -5.68 -8.64 4.88
C SER A 85 -5.58 -9.37 3.54
N SER A 86 -6.62 -9.24 2.72
CA SER A 86 -6.68 -9.79 1.37
C SER A 86 -5.56 -9.24 0.49
N VAL A 87 -5.19 -7.96 0.65
CA VAL A 87 -4.05 -7.34 -0.06
C VAL A 87 -2.75 -8.02 0.31
N ILE A 88 -2.46 -8.19 1.61
CA ILE A 88 -1.22 -8.85 2.06
C ILE A 88 -1.19 -10.30 1.60
N LEU A 89 -2.28 -11.05 1.78
CA LEU A 89 -2.34 -12.46 1.39
C LEU A 89 -2.14 -12.65 -0.11
N ALA A 90 -2.79 -11.83 -0.95
CA ALA A 90 -2.63 -11.88 -2.40
C ALA A 90 -1.21 -11.45 -2.83
N TRP A 91 -0.67 -10.40 -2.20
CA TRP A 91 0.68 -9.94 -2.47
C TRP A 91 1.75 -10.95 -2.02
N ASP A 92 1.55 -11.64 -0.91
CA ASP A 92 2.50 -12.64 -0.42
C ASP A 92 2.51 -13.91 -1.29
N ALA A 93 1.36 -14.28 -1.84
CA ALA A 93 1.20 -15.45 -2.71
C ALA A 93 1.92 -15.30 -4.06
N ALA A 94 1.80 -14.14 -4.71
CA ALA A 94 2.32 -13.95 -6.07
C ALA A 94 3.06 -12.61 -6.30
N GLY A 95 2.77 -11.59 -5.47
CA GLY A 95 3.55 -10.36 -5.35
C GLY A 95 3.84 -9.66 -6.67
N ARG A 96 5.12 -9.40 -6.95
CA ARG A 96 5.56 -8.79 -8.21
C ARG A 96 5.30 -9.68 -9.44
N GLY A 97 5.26 -10.99 -9.26
CA GLY A 97 5.02 -11.94 -10.34
C GLY A 97 3.59 -11.87 -10.89
N ASP A 98 2.65 -11.35 -10.10
CA ASP A 98 1.26 -11.14 -10.51
C ASP A 98 1.11 -9.78 -11.20
N PHE A 99 1.19 -9.80 -12.53
CA PHE A 99 1.03 -8.59 -13.34
C PHE A 99 -0.36 -7.97 -13.18
N GLU A 100 -1.40 -8.80 -13.09
CA GLU A 100 -2.79 -8.35 -13.02
C GLU A 100 -3.04 -7.61 -11.69
N LEU A 101 -2.70 -8.24 -10.56
CA LEU A 101 -2.82 -7.62 -9.25
C LEU A 101 -2.02 -6.32 -9.18
N ARG A 102 -0.77 -6.33 -9.66
CA ARG A 102 0.08 -5.14 -9.68
C ARG A 102 -0.52 -4.00 -10.50
N SER A 103 -1.05 -4.29 -11.69
CA SER A 103 -1.70 -3.29 -12.54
C SER A 103 -2.92 -2.70 -11.84
N ARG A 104 -3.80 -3.55 -11.27
CA ARG A 104 -5.01 -3.08 -10.58
C ARG A 104 -4.70 -2.22 -9.35
N LEU A 105 -3.65 -2.55 -8.59
CA LEU A 105 -3.19 -1.73 -7.45
C LEU A 105 -2.61 -0.39 -7.93
N LEU A 106 -1.83 -0.40 -9.01
CA LEU A 106 -1.26 0.81 -9.60
C LEU A 106 -2.36 1.76 -10.12
N ASP A 107 -3.36 1.21 -10.79
CA ASP A 107 -4.50 1.98 -11.30
C ASP A 107 -5.30 2.61 -10.15
N ALA A 108 -5.56 1.84 -9.09
CA ALA A 108 -6.20 2.37 -7.87
C ALA A 108 -5.40 3.51 -7.23
N CYS A 109 -4.06 3.42 -7.20
CA CYS A 109 -3.21 4.51 -6.70
C CYS A 109 -3.31 5.77 -7.57
N ARG A 110 -3.33 5.60 -8.90
CA ARG A 110 -3.44 6.71 -9.86
C ARG A 110 -4.80 7.39 -9.80
N GLU A 111 -5.87 6.62 -9.73
CA GLU A 111 -7.25 7.11 -9.54
C GLU A 111 -7.35 7.97 -8.27
N CYS A 112 -6.82 7.48 -7.14
CA CYS A 112 -6.82 8.22 -5.88
C CYS A 112 -6.05 9.54 -5.97
N ARG A 113 -4.92 9.56 -6.69
CA ARG A 113 -4.14 10.78 -6.92
C ARG A 113 -4.88 11.78 -7.80
N CYS A 114 -5.57 11.31 -8.84
CA CYS A 114 -6.41 12.16 -9.69
C CYS A 114 -7.58 12.74 -8.90
N ALA A 115 -8.26 11.93 -8.08
CA ALA A 115 -9.38 12.38 -7.25
C ALA A 115 -8.95 13.43 -6.21
N ALA A 116 -7.76 13.30 -5.62
CA ALA A 116 -7.21 14.29 -4.70
C ALA A 116 -6.78 15.60 -5.39
N ALA A 117 -6.63 15.60 -6.72
CA ALA A 117 -6.24 16.75 -7.50
C ALA A 117 -7.44 17.56 -8.04
N GLU A 118 -8.67 17.07 -7.89
CA GLU A 118 -9.86 17.89 -8.18
C GLU A 118 -10.07 18.87 -7.03
N PRO A 119 -9.92 20.19 -7.25
CA PRO A 119 -10.19 21.17 -6.22
C PRO A 119 -11.69 21.17 -5.93
N GLU A 120 -12.08 21.03 -4.66
CA GLU A 120 -13.44 21.35 -4.22
C GLU A 120 -13.82 22.73 -4.78
N PRO A 121 -14.94 22.89 -5.49
CA PRO A 121 -15.37 24.21 -5.93
C PRO A 121 -15.68 25.01 -4.68
N VAL A 122 -14.82 26.01 -4.40
CA VAL A 122 -15.09 27.08 -3.44
C VAL A 122 -16.44 27.67 -3.82
N ALA A 123 -17.46 27.34 -3.04
CA ALA A 123 -18.76 28.00 -3.11
C ALA A 123 -18.54 29.47 -2.74
N CYS A 124 -18.77 30.36 -3.71
CA CYS A 124 -18.78 31.82 -3.52
C CYS A 124 -19.89 32.26 -2.58
#